data_AF-A0A164RM60-F1
#
_entry.id   AF-A0A164RM60-F1
#
_cell.length_a   1.000
_cell.length_b   1.000
_cell.length_c   1.000
_cell.angle_alpha   90.00
_cell.angle_beta   90.00
_cell.angle_gamma   90.00
#
_symmetry.space_group_name_H-M   'P 1'
#
loop_
_entity.id
_entity.type
_entity.pdbx_description
1 polymer ?
#
loop_
_entity_poly.entity_id
_entity_poly.type
_entity_poly.pdbx_seq_one_letter_code
_entity_poly.pdbx_strand_id
1 'polypeptide(L)'
;MPDDMILELTNLGSADLASLSSFKRTETTYGIAKAILAVTFHPSHGRVMTLGVGPQRRIRALVAMGYSVHALADFTGLTVQKLSTLPSDQLVPTAVWHVINDVYEHLSMIPGPDEQGRDAAREQGWATPLAWDDDEIDNPRARPHSPRGILGVDDAAVYRRLCGDRKPSLTLAEQEVIVGIAVQRRWSGERLGDVLGIEPGSATRKVDRYRLRMSALDARSQNERESNVA
;
A
#
# COMPACT_ATOMS: atom_id res chain seq x y z
N MET A 1 -13.09 15.21 19.35
CA MET A 1 -11.96 14.43 19.92
C MET A 1 -11.87 13.10 19.18
N PRO A 2 -10.72 12.39 19.14
CA PRO A 2 -10.63 11.05 18.54
C PRO A 2 -11.71 10.08 19.06
N ASP A 3 -12.15 10.30 20.30
CA ASP A 3 -13.15 9.51 20.99
C ASP A 3 -14.56 9.65 20.37
N ASP A 4 -15.00 10.84 19.98
CA ASP A 4 -16.34 11.08 19.40
C ASP A 4 -16.57 10.31 18.10
N MET A 5 -15.50 10.17 17.31
CA MET A 5 -15.49 9.50 16.02
C MET A 5 -15.50 7.97 16.15
N ILE A 6 -14.84 7.42 17.18
CA ILE A 6 -14.93 6.00 17.50
C ILE A 6 -16.36 5.68 17.95
N LEU A 7 -16.99 6.55 18.73
CA LEU A 7 -18.39 6.38 19.18
C LEU A 7 -19.38 6.37 18.00
N GLU A 8 -19.20 7.27 17.04
CA GLU A 8 -20.05 7.36 15.84
C GLU A 8 -19.92 6.13 14.93
N LEU A 9 -18.71 5.59 14.76
CA LEU A 9 -18.47 4.42 13.89
C LEU A 9 -18.81 3.07 14.52
N THR A 10 -18.87 3.00 15.86
CA THR A 10 -19.09 1.74 16.59
C THR A 10 -20.47 1.65 17.22
N ASN A 11 -21.28 2.71 17.13
CA ASN A 11 -22.57 2.84 17.81
C ASN A 11 -22.45 2.65 19.34
N LEU A 12 -21.29 3.03 19.89
CA LEU A 12 -20.97 2.91 21.30
C LEU A 12 -21.29 4.19 22.06
N GLY A 13 -21.58 4.06 23.36
CA GLY A 13 -21.63 5.20 24.28
C GLY A 13 -20.24 5.55 24.80
N SER A 14 -19.98 6.83 25.11
CA SER A 14 -18.69 7.32 25.65
C SER A 14 -18.22 6.56 26.91
N ALA A 15 -19.19 6.10 27.72
CA ALA A 15 -18.94 5.28 28.90
C ALA A 15 -18.35 3.89 28.57
N ASP A 16 -18.68 3.31 27.41
CA ASP A 16 -18.18 2.00 27.00
C ASP A 16 -16.70 2.07 26.61
N LEU A 17 -16.30 3.11 25.84
CA LEU A 17 -14.88 3.33 25.50
C LEU A 17 -14.03 3.62 26.73
N ALA A 18 -14.51 4.44 27.67
CA ALA A 18 -13.81 4.73 28.92
C ALA A 18 -13.66 3.48 29.82
N SER A 19 -14.64 2.58 29.81
CA SER A 19 -14.58 1.32 30.56
C SER A 19 -13.62 0.30 29.92
N LEU A 20 -13.53 0.28 28.59
CA LEU A 20 -12.60 -0.60 27.86
C LEU A 20 -11.15 -0.10 27.95
N SER A 21 -10.92 1.21 27.83
CA SER A 21 -9.57 1.79 27.91
C SER A 21 -8.95 1.70 29.31
N SER A 22 -9.79 1.67 30.36
CA SER A 22 -9.36 1.51 31.75
C SER A 22 -9.15 0.05 32.17
N PHE A 23 -9.24 -0.92 31.25
CA PHE A 23 -9.12 -2.37 31.50
C PHE A 23 -10.08 -2.90 32.60
N LYS A 24 -11.14 -2.17 32.94
CA LYS A 24 -12.10 -2.56 33.98
C LYS A 24 -13.07 -3.67 33.55
N ARG A 25 -13.18 -3.92 32.25
CA ARG A 25 -13.96 -5.01 31.66
C ARG A 25 -13.07 -5.92 30.84
N THR A 26 -13.16 -7.22 31.09
CA THR A 26 -12.46 -8.28 30.35
C THR A 26 -13.32 -8.90 29.24
N GLU A 27 -14.61 -8.53 29.16
CA GLU A 27 -15.57 -9.03 28.19
C GLU A 27 -16.31 -7.88 27.51
N THR A 28 -16.63 -8.05 26.22
CA THR A 28 -17.38 -7.09 25.40
C THR A 28 -18.28 -7.83 24.40
N THR A 29 -19.19 -7.11 23.75
CA THR A 29 -20.05 -7.73 22.73
C THR A 29 -19.29 -7.98 21.43
N TYR A 30 -19.72 -8.98 20.66
CA TYR A 30 -19.12 -9.31 19.37
C TYR A 30 -19.10 -8.12 18.39
N GLY A 31 -20.17 -7.32 18.37
CA GLY A 31 -20.26 -6.13 17.50
C GLY A 31 -19.17 -5.10 17.82
N ILE A 32 -18.94 -4.85 19.11
CA ILE A 32 -17.90 -3.93 19.60
C ILE A 32 -16.50 -4.47 19.30
N ALA A 33 -16.25 -5.74 19.62
CA ALA A 33 -14.98 -6.38 19.35
C ALA A 33 -14.65 -6.34 17.84
N LYS A 34 -15.62 -6.65 16.98
CA LYS A 34 -15.49 -6.58 15.52
C LYS A 34 -15.16 -5.16 15.07
N ALA A 35 -15.86 -4.14 15.59
CA ALA A 35 -15.64 -2.75 15.21
C ALA A 35 -14.26 -2.24 15.66
N ILE A 36 -13.82 -2.58 16.87
CA ILE A 36 -12.49 -2.24 17.39
C ILE A 36 -11.39 -2.91 16.54
N LEU A 37 -11.55 -4.20 16.23
CA LEU A 37 -10.58 -4.95 15.41
C LEU A 37 -10.56 -4.50 13.94
N ALA A 38 -11.63 -3.88 13.45
CA ALA A 38 -11.70 -3.33 12.11
C ALA A 38 -11.00 -1.97 11.96
N VAL A 39 -10.57 -1.33 13.07
CA VAL A 39 -9.82 -0.06 13.00
C VAL A 39 -8.41 -0.33 12.47
N THR A 40 -8.15 0.11 11.25
CA THR A 40 -6.82 0.04 10.62
C THR A 40 -6.12 1.40 10.63
N PHE A 41 -4.88 1.41 10.14
CA PHE A 41 -4.10 2.63 9.92
C PHE A 41 -4.59 3.43 8.71
N HIS A 42 -5.38 2.79 7.84
CA HIS A 42 -6.07 3.46 6.75
C HIS A 42 -7.16 4.38 7.32
N PRO A 43 -7.45 5.53 6.69
CA PRO A 43 -8.52 6.39 7.16
C PRO A 43 -9.88 5.71 6.99
N SER A 44 -10.61 5.57 8.10
CA SER A 44 -12.01 5.14 8.11
C SER A 44 -12.95 6.34 7.94
N HIS A 45 -14.21 6.09 7.61
CA HIS A 45 -15.23 7.14 7.45
C HIS A 45 -15.30 8.06 8.68
N GLY A 46 -15.51 9.37 8.48
CA GLY A 46 -15.55 10.34 9.58
C GLY A 46 -14.21 10.68 10.25
N ARG A 47 -13.11 10.00 9.89
CA ARG A 47 -11.79 10.31 10.45
C ARG A 47 -11.22 11.61 9.91
N VAL A 48 -11.12 12.62 10.78
CA VAL A 48 -10.57 13.95 10.41
C VAL A 48 -9.05 13.94 10.30
N MET A 49 -8.37 13.16 11.15
CA MET A 49 -6.91 13.10 11.23
C MET A 49 -6.42 11.64 11.21
N THR A 50 -5.38 11.36 10.43
CA THR A 50 -4.79 10.03 10.26
C THR A 50 -3.27 10.08 10.35
N LEU A 51 -2.58 8.93 10.44
CA LEU A 51 -1.12 8.89 10.56
C LEU A 51 -0.44 9.40 9.28
N GLY A 52 0.53 10.32 9.44
CA GLY A 52 1.30 10.90 8.34
C GLY A 52 2.31 9.95 7.70
N VAL A 53 2.63 8.83 8.36
CA VAL A 53 3.58 7.83 7.85
C VAL A 53 3.20 7.31 6.47
N GLY A 54 1.92 7.06 6.23
CA GLY A 54 1.40 6.54 4.98
C GLY A 54 1.61 7.48 3.80
N PRO A 55 1.11 8.74 3.87
CA PRO A 55 1.32 9.73 2.83
C PRO A 55 2.79 10.06 2.60
N GLN A 56 3.60 10.13 3.67
CA GLN A 56 5.04 10.35 3.54
C GLN A 56 5.71 9.21 2.74
N ARG A 57 5.40 7.95 3.06
CA ARG A 57 5.93 6.79 2.34
C ARG A 57 5.50 6.78 0.87
N ARG A 58 4.24 7.10 0.58
CA ARG A 58 3.72 7.22 -0.80
C ARG A 58 4.47 8.29 -1.60
N ILE A 59 4.66 9.49 -1.04
CA ILE A 59 5.43 10.56 -1.71
C ILE A 59 6.87 10.11 -1.96
N ARG A 60 7.56 9.58 -0.94
CA ARG A 60 8.95 9.09 -1.09
C ARG A 60 9.05 7.99 -2.14
N ALA A 61 8.07 7.09 -2.18
CA ALA A 61 8.02 6.02 -3.18
C ALA A 61 7.84 6.56 -4.60
N LEU A 62 7.00 7.58 -4.80
CA LEU A 62 6.87 8.24 -6.11
C LEU A 62 8.14 9.01 -6.50
N VAL A 63 8.85 9.63 -5.55
CA VAL A 63 10.16 10.20 -5.84
C VAL A 63 11.16 9.11 -6.25
N ALA A 64 11.14 7.95 -5.59
CA ALA A 64 11.94 6.79 -6.00
C ALA A 64 11.55 6.23 -7.37
N MET A 65 10.34 6.52 -7.87
CA MET A 65 9.92 6.24 -9.25
C MET A 65 10.35 7.30 -10.25
N GLY A 66 10.87 8.45 -9.82
CA GLY A 66 11.37 9.53 -10.69
C GLY A 66 10.41 10.70 -10.86
N TYR A 67 9.45 10.87 -9.95
CA TYR A 67 8.62 12.07 -9.90
C TYR A 67 9.23 13.10 -8.95
N SER A 68 9.55 14.29 -9.45
CA SER A 68 10.05 15.37 -8.61
C SER A 68 8.97 15.85 -7.64
N VAL A 69 9.36 16.38 -6.47
CA VAL A 69 8.40 16.93 -5.49
C VAL A 69 7.58 18.09 -6.09
N HIS A 70 8.15 18.83 -7.06
CA HIS A 70 7.44 19.87 -7.80
C HIS A 70 6.34 19.27 -8.68
N ALA A 71 6.63 18.23 -9.46
CA ALA A 71 5.61 17.56 -10.25
C ALA A 71 4.50 16.97 -9.36
N LEU A 72 4.86 16.37 -8.21
CA LEU A 72 3.89 15.86 -7.25
C LEU A 72 3.04 16.97 -6.61
N ALA A 73 3.61 18.16 -6.42
CA ALA A 73 2.85 19.34 -5.96
C ALA A 73 1.80 19.74 -6.99
N ASP A 74 2.15 19.73 -8.28
CA ASP A 74 1.21 20.02 -9.37
C ASP A 74 0.08 18.97 -9.45
N PHE A 75 0.40 17.68 -9.31
CA PHE A 75 -0.61 16.61 -9.32
C PHE A 75 -1.55 16.64 -8.09
N THR A 76 -1.02 16.98 -6.91
CA THR A 76 -1.80 16.98 -5.66
C THR A 76 -2.49 18.32 -5.37
N GLY A 77 -2.06 19.42 -5.99
CA GLY A 77 -2.45 20.77 -5.59
C GLY A 77 -1.93 21.20 -4.20
N LEU A 78 -1.03 20.41 -3.60
CA LEU A 78 -0.38 20.72 -2.32
C LEU A 78 0.94 21.46 -2.56
N THR A 79 1.40 22.24 -1.58
CA THR A 79 2.68 22.95 -1.73
C THR A 79 3.87 22.00 -1.64
N VAL A 80 4.96 22.33 -2.34
CA VAL A 80 6.24 21.60 -2.26
C VAL A 80 6.73 21.49 -0.81
N GLN A 81 6.59 22.57 -0.03
CA GLN A 81 6.94 22.58 1.39
C GLN A 81 6.10 21.57 2.19
N LYS A 82 4.80 21.46 1.89
CA LYS A 82 3.91 20.50 2.56
C LYS A 82 4.32 19.06 2.26
N LEU A 83 4.63 18.74 1.00
CA LEU A 83 5.05 17.40 0.59
C LEU A 83 6.43 17.03 1.18
N SER A 84 7.36 17.99 1.21
CA SER A 84 8.73 17.77 1.71
C SER A 84 8.79 17.61 3.23
N THR A 85 7.82 18.19 3.96
CA THR A 85 7.78 18.17 5.43
C THR A 85 6.71 17.24 6.01
N LEU A 86 6.17 16.31 5.21
CA LEU A 86 5.22 15.32 5.70
C LEU A 86 5.80 14.55 6.89
N PRO A 87 5.12 14.49 8.05
CA PRO A 87 5.63 13.83 9.23
C PRO A 87 5.47 12.30 9.14
N SER A 88 6.40 11.56 9.73
CA SER A 88 6.30 10.09 9.86
C SER A 88 5.60 9.63 11.14
N ASP A 89 5.54 10.48 12.15
CA ASP A 89 5.15 10.15 13.53
C ASP A 89 4.00 11.02 14.07
N GLN A 90 3.52 11.95 13.25
CA GLN A 90 2.41 12.84 13.60
C GLN A 90 1.18 12.58 12.74
N LEU A 91 0.06 13.14 13.17
CA LEU A 91 -1.19 13.10 12.43
C LEU A 91 -1.22 14.15 11.31
N VAL A 92 -1.85 13.81 10.21
CA VAL A 92 -2.16 14.69 9.09
C VAL A 92 -3.67 14.68 8.83
N PRO A 93 -4.23 15.75 8.23
CA PRO A 93 -5.61 15.74 7.80
C PRO A 93 -5.89 14.58 6.85
N THR A 94 -6.98 13.84 7.06
CA THR A 94 -7.38 12.72 6.20
C THR A 94 -7.59 13.15 4.75
N ALA A 95 -8.03 14.39 4.52
CA ALA A 95 -8.10 14.96 3.17
C ALA A 95 -6.73 14.99 2.46
N VAL A 96 -5.66 15.34 3.17
CA VAL A 96 -4.29 15.31 2.62
C VAL A 96 -3.86 13.87 2.33
N TRP A 97 -4.23 12.94 3.20
CA TRP A 97 -3.98 11.52 2.97
C TRP A 97 -4.66 11.03 1.69
N HIS A 98 -5.93 11.37 1.46
CA HIS A 98 -6.68 10.95 0.28
C HIS A 98 -6.08 11.51 -1.01
N VAL A 99 -5.79 12.82 -1.05
CA VAL A 99 -5.18 13.45 -2.22
C VAL A 99 -3.85 12.77 -2.61
N ILE A 100 -3.01 12.44 -1.63
CA ILE A 100 -1.73 11.77 -1.88
C ILE A 100 -1.96 10.31 -2.28
N ASN A 101 -2.92 9.62 -1.66
CA ASN A 101 -3.27 8.25 -2.02
C ASN A 101 -3.78 8.15 -3.45
N ASP A 102 -4.62 9.08 -3.88
CA ASP A 102 -5.16 9.11 -5.23
C ASP A 102 -4.02 9.28 -6.25
N VAL A 103 -3.14 10.27 -6.05
CA VAL A 103 -1.97 10.44 -6.93
C VAL A 103 -1.06 9.20 -6.93
N TYR A 104 -0.88 8.57 -5.77
CA TYR A 104 -0.11 7.33 -5.66
C TYR A 104 -0.73 6.18 -6.44
N GLU A 105 -2.04 5.94 -6.36
CA GLU A 105 -2.69 4.88 -7.13
C GLU A 105 -2.54 5.08 -8.64
N HIS A 106 -2.54 6.34 -9.12
CA HIS A 106 -2.35 6.63 -10.55
C HIS A 106 -0.90 6.49 -11.02
N LEU A 107 0.08 6.90 -10.19
CA LEU A 107 1.48 7.01 -10.60
C LEU A 107 2.38 5.88 -10.12
N SER A 108 1.96 5.08 -9.13
CA SER A 108 2.81 4.06 -8.48
C SER A 108 3.36 2.99 -9.43
N MET A 109 2.76 2.83 -10.60
CA MET A 109 3.16 1.86 -11.62
C MET A 109 3.80 2.49 -12.86
N ILE A 110 3.97 3.81 -12.87
CA ILE A 110 4.49 4.55 -14.01
C ILE A 110 5.85 5.15 -13.60
N PRO A 111 6.96 4.82 -14.28
CA PRO A 111 8.22 5.50 -14.05
C PRO A 111 8.09 6.98 -14.38
N GLY A 112 8.51 7.83 -13.45
CA GLY A 112 8.65 9.26 -13.68
C GLY A 112 9.86 9.58 -14.57
N PRO A 113 9.85 10.75 -15.21
CA PRO A 113 10.83 11.11 -16.24
C PRO A 113 12.23 11.44 -15.69
N ASP A 114 12.37 11.69 -14.38
CA ASP A 114 13.62 12.14 -13.77
C ASP A 114 14.48 10.97 -13.30
N GLU A 115 15.50 10.62 -14.09
CA GLU A 115 16.44 9.54 -13.75
C GLU A 115 17.35 9.89 -12.57
N GLN A 116 17.79 11.15 -12.48
CA GLN A 116 18.66 11.63 -11.41
C GLN A 116 17.92 11.62 -10.06
N GLY A 117 16.63 11.98 -10.08
CA GLY A 117 15.74 11.86 -8.92
C GLY A 117 15.62 10.44 -8.39
N ARG A 118 15.58 9.43 -9.28
CA ARG A 118 15.54 8.00 -8.87
C ARG A 118 16.84 7.58 -8.18
N ASP A 119 17.99 7.99 -8.72
CA ASP A 119 19.28 7.64 -8.14
C ASP A 119 19.49 8.30 -6.78
N ALA A 120 19.16 9.59 -6.64
CA ALA A 120 19.18 10.30 -5.37
C ALA A 120 18.24 9.66 -4.32
N ALA A 121 17.05 9.21 -4.73
CA ALA A 121 16.13 8.50 -3.86
C ALA A 121 16.69 7.14 -3.41
N ARG A 122 17.41 6.43 -4.28
CA ARG A 122 18.11 5.18 -3.93
C ARG A 122 19.21 5.42 -2.90
N GLU A 123 20.00 6.47 -3.05
CA GLU A 123 21.05 6.86 -2.08
C GLU A 123 20.47 7.20 -0.71
N GLN A 124 19.29 7.83 -0.68
CA GLN A 124 18.54 8.11 0.56
C GLN A 124 17.81 6.88 1.13
N GLY A 125 17.90 5.73 0.47
CA GLY A 125 17.24 4.49 0.89
C GLY A 125 15.71 4.53 0.77
N TRP A 126 15.17 5.39 -0.10
CA TRP A 126 13.73 5.47 -0.31
C TRP A 126 13.25 4.31 -1.16
N ALA A 127 12.31 3.56 -0.60
CA ALA A 127 11.77 2.37 -1.24
C ALA A 127 10.71 2.74 -2.27
N THR A 128 10.70 2.06 -3.42
CA THR A 128 9.71 2.24 -4.49
C THR A 128 8.34 1.70 -4.08
N PRO A 129 7.25 1.99 -4.82
CA PRO A 129 5.92 1.46 -4.54
C PRO A 129 5.89 -0.06 -4.42
N LEU A 130 6.65 -0.75 -5.27
CA LEU A 130 6.78 -2.21 -5.26
C LEU A 130 7.50 -2.79 -4.04
N ALA A 131 8.12 -1.98 -3.20
CA ALA A 131 8.70 -2.43 -1.94
C ALA A 131 7.68 -2.39 -0.78
N TRP A 132 6.51 -1.78 -1.00
CA TRP A 132 5.45 -1.67 0.00
C TRP A 132 4.32 -2.63 -0.31
N ASP A 133 3.81 -3.30 0.72
CA ASP A 133 2.49 -3.91 0.64
C ASP A 133 1.42 -2.84 0.89
N ASP A 134 0.35 -2.86 0.11
CA ASP A 134 -0.74 -1.88 0.17
C ASP A 134 -1.42 -1.81 1.53
N ASP A 135 -1.49 -2.95 2.22
CA ASP A 135 -2.17 -3.05 3.51
C ASP A 135 -1.20 -2.71 4.67
N GLU A 136 0.11 -2.64 4.39
CA GLU A 136 1.15 -2.35 5.38
C GLU A 136 1.77 -0.95 5.28
N ILE A 137 1.62 -0.27 4.13
CA ILE A 137 2.28 1.03 3.89
C ILE A 137 1.91 2.09 4.93
N ASP A 138 0.71 2.02 5.51
CA ASP A 138 0.24 2.93 6.56
C ASP A 138 0.63 2.49 7.98
N ASN A 139 1.14 1.27 8.17
CA ASN A 139 1.55 0.75 9.48
C ASN A 139 2.94 1.31 9.88
N PRO A 140 3.06 2.10 10.98
CA PRO A 140 4.35 2.66 11.40
C PRO A 140 5.44 1.63 11.68
N ARG A 141 5.02 0.41 12.06
CA ARG A 141 5.91 -0.71 12.38
C ARG A 141 6.33 -1.50 11.15
N ALA A 142 5.62 -1.35 10.03
CA ALA A 142 6.03 -1.98 8.78
C ALA A 142 7.38 -1.42 8.30
N ARG A 143 8.07 -2.23 7.52
CA ARG A 143 9.33 -1.89 6.86
C ARG A 143 9.17 -2.18 5.37
N PRO A 144 9.79 -1.39 4.49
CA PRO A 144 9.76 -1.72 3.08
C PRO A 144 10.48 -3.06 2.89
N HIS A 145 9.90 -3.89 2.05
CA HIS A 145 10.54 -5.12 1.64
C HIS A 145 11.76 -4.75 0.79
N SER A 146 12.95 -5.14 1.23
CA SER A 146 14.11 -5.04 0.35
C SER A 146 13.83 -5.94 -0.86
N PRO A 147 14.05 -5.49 -2.11
CA PRO A 147 14.34 -6.43 -3.16
C PRO A 147 15.63 -7.13 -2.73
N ARG A 148 15.52 -8.26 -2.03
CA ARG A 148 16.68 -9.11 -1.74
C ARG A 148 17.22 -9.46 -3.12
N GLY A 149 18.37 -8.89 -3.46
CA GLY A 149 19.01 -9.14 -4.74
C GLY A 149 19.09 -10.65 -4.96
N ILE A 150 18.60 -11.11 -6.11
CA ILE A 150 18.90 -12.41 -6.74
C ILE A 150 18.94 -13.60 -5.74
N LEU A 151 18.08 -13.62 -4.73
CA LEU A 151 17.65 -14.89 -4.17
C LEU A 151 16.33 -15.13 -4.89
N GLY A 152 16.40 -15.98 -5.91
CA GLY A 152 15.30 -16.29 -6.81
C GLY A 152 14.02 -16.65 -6.06
N VAL A 153 12.90 -16.56 -6.77
CA VAL A 153 11.60 -17.02 -6.28
C VAL A 153 11.75 -18.41 -5.68
N ASP A 154 11.35 -18.59 -4.42
CA ASP A 154 11.25 -19.93 -3.85
C ASP A 154 10.02 -20.62 -4.46
N ASP A 155 10.24 -21.35 -5.55
CA ASP A 155 9.20 -22.10 -6.25
C ASP A 155 8.48 -23.10 -5.32
N ALA A 156 9.15 -23.60 -4.28
CA ALA A 156 8.52 -24.48 -3.30
C ALA A 156 7.61 -23.70 -2.33
N ALA A 157 7.92 -22.45 -2.00
CA ALA A 157 7.00 -21.56 -1.26
C ALA A 157 5.77 -21.20 -2.12
N VAL A 158 5.99 -20.88 -3.40
CA VAL A 158 4.90 -20.62 -4.37
C VAL A 158 4.00 -21.85 -4.51
N TYR A 159 4.58 -23.02 -4.80
CA TYR A 159 3.83 -24.26 -4.99
C TYR A 159 3.04 -24.64 -3.74
N ARG A 160 3.66 -24.58 -2.55
CA ARG A 160 2.97 -24.84 -1.28
C ARG A 160 1.78 -23.91 -1.09
N ARG A 161 1.93 -22.62 -1.45
CA ARG A 161 0.81 -21.70 -1.36
C ARG A 161 -0.30 -22.02 -2.35
N LEU A 162 0.02 -22.38 -3.58
CA LEU A 162 -0.96 -22.81 -4.59
C LEU A 162 -1.72 -24.07 -4.14
N CYS A 163 -1.11 -24.93 -3.33
CA CYS A 163 -1.74 -26.10 -2.71
C CYS A 163 -2.51 -25.80 -1.41
N GLY A 164 -2.54 -24.54 -0.94
CA GLY A 164 -3.32 -24.09 0.21
C GLY A 164 -2.57 -24.00 1.54
N ASP A 165 -1.25 -24.27 1.58
CA ASP A 165 -0.46 -24.08 2.80
C ASP A 165 -0.15 -22.60 3.04
N ARG A 166 -0.77 -22.00 4.05
CA ARG A 166 -0.58 -20.58 4.42
C ARG A 166 0.61 -20.30 5.31
N LYS A 167 1.37 -21.32 5.74
CA LYS A 167 2.52 -21.13 6.64
C LYS A 167 3.69 -20.36 6.02
N PRO A 168 4.06 -20.53 4.73
CA PRO A 168 5.15 -19.77 4.14
C PRO A 168 4.78 -18.29 4.09
N SER A 169 5.62 -17.42 4.66
CA SER A 169 5.53 -15.98 4.41
C SER A 169 6.04 -15.72 2.99
N LEU A 170 5.18 -15.16 2.13
CA LEU A 170 5.53 -14.95 0.73
C LEU A 170 6.21 -13.59 0.53
N THR A 171 7.28 -13.59 -0.25
CA THR A 171 7.89 -12.36 -0.78
C THR A 171 7.00 -11.74 -1.86
N LEU A 172 7.15 -10.45 -2.16
CA LEU A 172 6.40 -9.80 -3.25
C LEU A 172 6.70 -10.43 -4.62
N ALA A 173 7.92 -10.94 -4.83
CA ALA A 173 8.26 -11.68 -6.05
C ALA A 173 7.47 -13.00 -6.16
N GLU A 174 7.35 -13.75 -5.06
CA GLU A 174 6.53 -14.97 -5.01
C GLU A 174 5.03 -14.65 -5.15
N GLN A 175 4.55 -13.59 -4.49
CA GLN A 175 3.19 -13.10 -4.67
C GLN A 175 2.96 -12.71 -6.14
N GLU A 176 3.91 -12.02 -6.77
CA GLU A 176 3.83 -11.59 -8.18
C GLU A 176 3.77 -12.78 -9.14
N VAL A 177 4.51 -13.87 -8.87
CA VAL A 177 4.38 -15.13 -9.61
C VAL A 177 2.97 -15.71 -9.47
N ILE A 178 2.43 -15.75 -8.24
CA ILE A 178 1.06 -16.23 -8.00
C ILE A 178 0.02 -15.34 -8.69
N VAL A 179 0.21 -14.02 -8.69
CA VAL A 179 -0.66 -13.05 -9.38
C VAL A 179 -0.60 -13.28 -10.90
N GLY A 180 0.58 -13.51 -11.47
CA GLY A 180 0.73 -13.86 -12.89
C GLY A 180 -0.02 -15.15 -13.25
N ILE A 181 0.10 -16.19 -12.42
CA ILE A 181 -0.67 -17.45 -12.57
C ILE A 181 -2.17 -17.17 -12.48
N ALA A 182 -2.60 -16.33 -11.54
CA ALA A 182 -4.00 -15.97 -11.34
C ALA A 182 -4.56 -15.23 -12.57
N VAL A 183 -3.81 -14.32 -13.18
CA VAL A 183 -4.19 -13.64 -14.42
C VAL A 183 -4.30 -14.64 -15.57
N GLN A 184 -3.29 -15.49 -15.77
CA GLN A 184 -3.27 -16.48 -16.85
C GLN A 184 -4.43 -17.48 -16.73
N ARG A 185 -4.75 -17.91 -15.51
CA ARG A 185 -5.83 -18.87 -15.20
C ARG A 185 -7.17 -18.20 -14.94
N ARG A 186 -7.27 -16.88 -15.09
CA ARG A 186 -8.49 -16.06 -14.87
C ARG A 186 -9.15 -16.32 -13.51
N TRP A 187 -8.37 -16.32 -12.44
CA TRP A 187 -8.90 -16.46 -11.09
C TRP A 187 -9.73 -15.25 -10.68
N SER A 188 -10.74 -15.48 -9.82
CA SER A 188 -11.46 -14.40 -9.13
C SER A 188 -10.58 -13.77 -8.05
N GLY A 189 -10.91 -12.53 -7.68
CA GLY A 189 -10.26 -11.84 -6.55
C GLY A 189 -10.40 -12.60 -5.23
N GLU A 190 -11.54 -13.26 -5.00
CA GLU A 190 -11.77 -14.13 -3.83
C GLU A 190 -10.77 -15.28 -3.77
N ARG A 191 -10.63 -16.04 -4.86
CA ARG A 191 -9.70 -17.18 -4.92
C ARG A 191 -8.26 -16.72 -4.73
N LEU A 192 -7.87 -15.61 -5.36
CA LEU A 192 -6.52 -15.08 -5.20
C LEU A 192 -6.28 -14.57 -3.77
N GLY A 193 -7.27 -13.91 -3.17
CA GLY A 193 -7.24 -13.50 -1.77
C GLY A 193 -7.03 -14.69 -0.84
N ASP A 194 -7.73 -15.80 -1.08
CA ASP A 194 -7.57 -17.02 -0.31
C ASP A 194 -6.19 -17.66 -0.44
N VAL A 195 -5.62 -17.65 -1.63
CA VAL A 195 -4.26 -18.17 -1.86
C VAL A 195 -3.22 -17.25 -1.23
N LEU A 196 -3.36 -15.93 -1.36
CA LEU A 196 -2.40 -14.97 -0.79
C LEU A 196 -2.59 -14.73 0.71
N GLY A 197 -3.75 -15.09 1.27
CA GLY A 197 -4.10 -14.80 2.66
C GLY A 197 -4.39 -13.32 2.89
N ILE A 198 -4.91 -12.63 1.89
CA ILE A 198 -5.25 -11.19 1.90
C ILE A 198 -6.73 -10.99 1.58
N GLU A 199 -7.25 -9.79 1.79
CA GLU A 199 -8.63 -9.45 1.44
C GLU A 199 -8.88 -9.58 -0.08
N PRO A 200 -10.05 -10.09 -0.53
CA PRO A 200 -10.42 -10.16 -1.95
C PRO A 200 -10.29 -8.82 -2.71
N GLY A 201 -10.58 -7.70 -2.05
CA GLY A 201 -10.38 -6.35 -2.61
C GLY A 201 -8.91 -6.05 -2.89
N SER A 202 -8.01 -6.34 -1.93
CA SER A 202 -6.55 -6.20 -2.10
C SER A 202 -6.03 -7.11 -3.22
N ALA A 203 -6.53 -8.34 -3.32
CA ALA A 203 -6.17 -9.27 -4.38
C ALA A 203 -6.58 -8.75 -5.78
N THR A 204 -7.76 -8.15 -5.89
CA THR A 204 -8.24 -7.55 -7.14
C THR A 204 -7.35 -6.37 -7.56
N ARG A 205 -7.01 -5.47 -6.63
CA ARG A 205 -6.06 -4.37 -6.88
C ARG A 205 -4.69 -4.86 -7.36
N LYS A 206 -4.14 -5.90 -6.73
CA LYS A 206 -2.85 -6.50 -7.16
C LYS A 206 -2.92 -7.04 -8.60
N VAL A 207 -4.04 -7.66 -9.00
CA VAL A 207 -4.26 -8.13 -10.39
C VAL A 207 -4.30 -6.98 -11.37
N ASP A 208 -5.04 -5.91 -11.07
CA ASP A 208 -5.16 -4.77 -11.98
C ASP A 208 -3.82 -4.06 -12.16
N ARG A 209 -3.06 -3.86 -11.08
CA ARG A 209 -1.70 -3.32 -11.16
C ARG A 209 -0.75 -4.21 -11.94
N TYR A 210 -0.82 -5.53 -11.77
CA TYR A 210 -0.01 -6.47 -12.53
C TYR A 210 -0.29 -6.36 -14.03
N ARG A 211 -1.57 -6.27 -14.44
CA ARG A 211 -1.95 -6.07 -15.85
C ARG A 211 -1.40 -4.76 -16.41
N LEU A 212 -1.56 -3.66 -15.68
CA LEU A 212 -1.02 -2.36 -16.08
C LEU A 212 0.50 -2.39 -16.26
N ARG A 213 1.21 -3.06 -15.33
CA ARG A 213 2.67 -3.25 -15.40
C ARG A 213 3.08 -4.02 -16.65
N MET A 214 2.41 -5.12 -16.96
CA MET A 214 2.73 -5.93 -18.14
C MET A 214 2.49 -5.15 -19.42
N SER A 215 1.36 -4.42 -19.52
CA SER A 215 1.10 -3.54 -20.67
C SER A 215 2.16 -2.44 -20.83
N ALA A 216 2.62 -1.82 -19.73
CA ALA A 216 3.66 -0.80 -19.78
C ALA A 216 5.03 -1.35 -20.21
N LEU A 217 5.39 -2.55 -19.74
CA LEU A 217 6.62 -3.24 -20.14
C LEU A 217 6.58 -3.67 -21.62
N ASP A 218 5.43 -4.16 -22.08
CA ASP A 218 5.21 -4.50 -23.48
C ASP A 218 5.38 -3.27 -24.37
N ALA A 219 4.75 -2.14 -24.02
CA ALA A 219 4.87 -0.88 -24.75
C ALA A 219 6.32 -0.37 -24.81
N ARG A 220 7.07 -0.46 -23.70
CA ARG A 220 8.49 -0.10 -23.66
C ARG A 220 9.32 -0.99 -24.57
N SER A 221 9.10 -2.30 -24.53
CA SER A 221 9.82 -3.25 -25.38
C SER A 221 9.57 -3.03 -26.87
N GLN A 222 8.36 -2.58 -27.25
CA GLN A 222 8.03 -2.20 -28.61
C GLN A 222 8.78 -0.93 -29.04
N ASN A 223 8.77 0.10 -28.20
CA ASN A 223 9.45 1.37 -28.47
C ASN A 223 10.99 1.21 -28.57
N GLU A 224 11.59 0.36 -27.72
CA GLU A 224 13.02 0.01 -27.78
C GLU A 224 13.37 -0.80 -29.05
N ARG A 225 12.48 -1.69 -29.51
CA ARG A 225 12.66 -2.41 -30.79
C ARG A 225 12.57 -1.48 -31.99
N GLU A 226 11.61 -0.55 -32.01
CA GLU A 226 11.44 0.43 -33.08
C GLU A 226 12.64 1.39 -33.16
N SER A 227 13.16 1.82 -32.02
CA SER A 227 14.34 2.69 -31.94
C SER A 227 15.64 2.02 -32.38
N ASN A 228 15.72 0.69 -32.32
CA ASN A 228 16.91 -0.08 -32.69
C ASN A 228 16.89 -0.57 -34.16
N VAL A 229 15.80 -0.29 -34.88
CA VAL A 229 15.60 -0.63 -36.30
C VAL A 229 15.66 0.63 -37.20
N ALA A 230 15.59 1.82 -36.61
CA ALA A 230 15.80 3.12 -37.27
C ALA A 230 17.28 3.54 -37.29
#